data_AF-E2ZDZ6-F1
#
_entry.id   AF-E2ZDZ6-F1
#
_cell.length_a   1.000
_cell.length_b   1.000
_cell.length_c   1.000
_cell.angle_alpha   90.00
_cell.angle_beta   90.00
_cell.angle_gamma   90.00
#
_symmetry.space_group_name_H-M   'P 1'
#
loop_
_entity.id
_entity.type
_entity.pdbx_description
1 polymer ?
#
loop_
_entity_poly.entity_id
_entity_poly.type
_entity_poly.pdbx_seq_one_letter_code
_entity_poly.pdbx_strand_id
1 'polypeptide(L)'
;MYIIRLQGGDETVRRRQDEALKQALVGHKYIRTETPEELQDLTGRLEGSACLFVIALGAGGYNEAYRKLVAVLYENKTLLAGVRGGILVDGPDELFTKKTARELLFIANRAGCIFPGTPLVEGTGSLYNFTVRARIRKVSKKEAYILAVCDLVEKLSGPLPQQPETTRLLVVHASRHSTSNTLLLWEMVKKNLTAATCVEEISLLDGELIDCRGCAYEMCLHYGEQSACFYGGHMVESVYPALKRCNALLLACPNYNDAVGANMAAFFNRLTALFRSEYDNFAAKRLYALVVSGYSGGDIVAEQIASTMCLNKNFMLPPYFALVETAHEPKSILACEKIEEKARLMASHIEGKYK
;
A
#
# COMPACT_ATOMS: atom_id res chain seq x y z
N MET A 1 -15.60 6.75 -14.14
CA MET A 1 -14.77 6.92 -12.93
C MET A 1 -15.48 7.86 -11.96
N TYR A 2 -15.33 7.68 -10.66
CA TYR A 2 -15.80 8.61 -9.65
C TYR A 2 -14.64 9.49 -9.19
N ILE A 3 -14.87 10.79 -9.07
CA ILE A 3 -13.92 11.75 -8.52
C ILE A 3 -14.49 12.22 -7.19
N ILE A 4 -13.91 11.74 -6.10
CA ILE A 4 -14.33 12.08 -4.74
C ILE A 4 -13.47 13.25 -4.32
N ARG A 5 -13.96 14.47 -4.54
CA ARG A 5 -13.22 15.69 -4.28
C ARG A 5 -13.64 16.33 -2.97
N LEU A 6 -12.80 16.17 -1.96
CA LEU A 6 -13.11 16.65 -0.63
C LEU A 6 -13.01 18.18 -0.55
N GLN A 7 -14.05 18.79 -0.01
CA GLN A 7 -14.12 20.24 0.19
C GLN A 7 -13.09 20.75 1.22
N GLY A 8 -12.83 22.07 1.20
CA GLY A 8 -11.88 22.73 2.09
C GLY A 8 -10.44 22.77 1.57
N GLY A 9 -9.49 23.06 2.46
CA GLY A 9 -8.06 23.20 2.14
C GLY A 9 -7.66 24.58 1.61
N ASP A 10 -6.41 24.70 1.14
CA ASP A 10 -5.86 25.92 0.55
C ASP A 10 -6.39 26.17 -0.88
N GLU A 11 -6.66 27.43 -1.23
CA GLU A 11 -7.23 27.81 -2.53
C GLU A 11 -6.25 27.62 -3.70
N THR A 12 -4.97 27.94 -3.48
CA THR A 12 -3.92 27.77 -4.50
C THR A 12 -3.72 26.29 -4.80
N VAL A 13 -3.75 25.45 -3.77
CA VAL A 13 -3.73 23.98 -3.88
C VAL A 13 -4.91 23.48 -4.71
N ARG A 14 -6.14 23.91 -4.39
CA ARG A 14 -7.34 23.52 -5.15
C ARG A 14 -7.22 23.92 -6.62
N ARG A 15 -6.77 25.15 -6.93
CA ARG A 15 -6.59 25.61 -8.30
C ARG A 15 -5.58 24.76 -9.07
N ARG A 16 -4.47 24.39 -8.42
CA ARG A 16 -3.46 23.51 -9.00
C ARG A 16 -4.02 22.11 -9.32
N GLN A 17 -4.82 21.54 -8.42
CA GLN A 17 -5.52 20.28 -8.66
C GLN A 17 -6.55 20.40 -9.80
N ASP A 18 -7.30 21.50 -9.85
CA ASP A 18 -8.28 21.78 -10.92
C ASP A 18 -7.63 21.77 -12.31
N GLU A 19 -6.51 22.47 -12.45
CA GLU A 19 -5.76 22.51 -13.69
C GLU A 19 -5.28 21.10 -14.11
N ALA A 20 -4.81 20.29 -13.16
CA ALA A 20 -4.38 18.93 -13.43
C ALA A 20 -5.55 18.02 -13.82
N LEU A 21 -6.65 18.05 -13.08
CA LEU A 21 -7.84 17.25 -13.34
C LEU A 21 -8.50 17.62 -14.67
N LYS A 22 -8.52 18.92 -15.03
CA LYS A 22 -9.03 19.38 -16.32
C LYS A 22 -8.31 18.71 -17.50
N GLN A 23 -7.00 18.47 -17.38
CA GLN A 23 -6.23 17.78 -18.40
C GLN A 23 -6.38 16.26 -18.30
N ALA A 24 -6.29 15.71 -17.09
CA ALA A 24 -6.30 14.27 -16.87
C ALA A 24 -7.64 13.60 -17.20
N LEU A 25 -8.76 14.32 -17.10
CA LEU A 25 -10.10 13.78 -17.34
C LEU A 25 -10.61 13.97 -18.78
N VAL A 26 -9.81 14.55 -19.68
CA VAL A 26 -10.18 14.67 -21.10
C VAL A 26 -10.39 13.28 -21.69
N GLY A 27 -11.55 13.04 -22.29
CA GLY A 27 -11.91 11.73 -22.87
C GLY A 27 -12.45 10.70 -21.87
N HIS A 28 -12.46 11.00 -20.57
CA HIS A 28 -12.96 10.11 -19.52
C HIS A 28 -14.37 10.48 -19.07
N LYS A 29 -15.28 9.50 -18.98
CA LYS A 29 -16.60 9.70 -18.34
C LYS A 29 -16.43 9.65 -16.82
N TYR A 30 -16.85 10.70 -16.13
CA TYR A 30 -16.77 10.75 -14.67
C TYR A 30 -17.99 11.33 -13.97
N ILE A 31 -18.18 10.93 -12.71
CA ILE A 31 -19.15 11.49 -11.77
C ILE A 31 -18.33 12.12 -10.64
N ARG A 32 -18.63 13.36 -10.27
CA ARG A 32 -17.97 14.05 -9.16
C ARG A 32 -18.87 14.03 -7.93
N THR A 33 -18.30 13.68 -6.80
CA THR A 33 -18.88 13.89 -5.47
C THR A 33 -17.99 14.81 -4.68
N GLU A 34 -18.59 15.60 -3.80
CA GLU A 34 -17.90 16.64 -3.06
C GLU A 34 -17.92 16.42 -1.55
N THR A 35 -18.83 15.56 -1.09
CA THR A 35 -19.02 15.29 0.34
C THR A 35 -18.85 13.80 0.65
N PRO A 36 -18.37 13.45 1.86
CA PRO A 36 -18.37 12.07 2.34
C PRO A 36 -19.77 11.46 2.43
N GLU A 37 -20.80 12.26 2.67
CA GLU A 37 -22.19 11.83 2.75
C GLU A 37 -22.70 11.33 1.39
N GLU A 38 -22.38 12.03 0.30
CA GLU A 38 -22.68 11.59 -1.07
C GLU A 38 -22.02 10.24 -1.40
N LEU A 39 -20.88 9.90 -0.75
CA LEU A 39 -20.24 8.60 -0.96
C LEU A 39 -21.09 7.46 -0.39
N GLN A 40 -21.78 7.66 0.74
CA GLN A 40 -22.64 6.65 1.35
C GLN A 40 -23.84 6.33 0.44
N ASP A 41 -24.41 7.34 -0.22
CA ASP A 41 -25.50 7.18 -1.20
C ASP A 41 -25.08 6.42 -2.46
N LEU A 42 -23.77 6.27 -2.69
CA LEU A 42 -23.20 5.51 -3.80
C LEU A 42 -22.87 4.06 -3.45
N THR A 43 -23.12 3.61 -2.23
CA THR A 43 -22.88 2.22 -1.80
C THR A 43 -23.51 1.22 -2.79
N GLY A 44 -22.75 0.22 -3.22
CA GLY A 44 -23.17 -0.78 -4.21
C GLY A 44 -23.19 -0.27 -5.67
N ARG A 45 -23.27 1.04 -5.92
CA ARG A 45 -23.16 1.62 -7.26
C ARG A 45 -21.71 1.79 -7.71
N LEU A 46 -20.77 1.79 -6.77
CA LEU A 46 -19.34 1.91 -7.03
C LEU A 46 -18.69 0.58 -7.45
N GLU A 47 -19.36 -0.57 -7.28
CA GLU A 47 -18.76 -1.86 -7.57
C GLU A 47 -18.28 -1.97 -9.03
N GLY A 48 -17.06 -2.44 -9.23
CA GLY A 48 -16.41 -2.52 -10.55
C GLY A 48 -15.93 -1.18 -11.13
N SER A 49 -16.22 -0.06 -10.45
CA SER A 49 -15.78 1.27 -10.86
C SER A 49 -14.36 1.60 -10.39
N ALA A 50 -13.89 2.79 -10.77
CA ALA A 50 -12.66 3.38 -10.26
C ALA A 50 -13.00 4.70 -9.57
N CYS A 51 -12.33 4.97 -8.44
CA CYS A 51 -12.47 6.16 -7.63
C CYS A 51 -11.11 6.87 -7.47
N LEU A 52 -11.06 8.16 -7.80
CA LEU A 52 -9.94 9.04 -7.48
C LEU A 52 -10.32 9.92 -6.29
N PHE A 53 -9.66 9.72 -5.15
CA PHE A 53 -9.78 10.59 -3.98
C PHE A 53 -8.91 11.82 -4.18
N VAL A 54 -9.50 13.01 -4.17
CA VAL A 54 -8.81 14.29 -4.36
C VAL A 54 -8.90 15.09 -3.06
N ILE A 55 -7.74 15.35 -2.45
CA ILE A 55 -7.62 16.03 -1.16
C ILE A 55 -6.74 17.26 -1.31
N ALA A 56 -7.31 18.43 -1.08
CA ALA A 56 -6.56 19.67 -0.88
C ALA A 56 -6.34 19.87 0.62
N LEU A 57 -5.09 19.89 1.07
CA LEU A 57 -4.75 20.21 2.45
C LEU A 57 -4.69 21.72 2.66
N GLY A 58 -5.04 22.18 3.86
CA GLY A 58 -4.69 23.52 4.34
C GLY A 58 -3.34 23.51 5.06
N ALA A 59 -2.92 24.68 5.55
CA ALA A 59 -1.74 24.81 6.39
C ALA A 59 -1.82 23.85 7.59
N GLY A 60 -0.70 23.21 7.92
CA GLY A 60 -0.66 22.20 8.99
C GLY A 60 -1.31 20.85 8.64
N GLY A 61 -1.65 20.62 7.37
CA GLY A 61 -2.18 19.34 6.88
C GLY A 61 -3.65 19.08 7.22
N TYR A 62 -4.41 20.12 7.57
CA TYR A 62 -5.81 19.97 7.96
C TYR A 62 -6.76 19.96 6.74
N ASN A 63 -7.73 19.05 6.76
CA ASN A 63 -8.91 19.07 5.90
C ASN A 63 -10.06 18.38 6.66
N GLU A 64 -11.16 19.10 6.91
CA GLU A 64 -12.29 18.59 7.70
C GLU A 64 -13.07 17.49 6.97
N ALA A 65 -13.34 17.67 5.67
CA ALA A 65 -14.04 16.69 4.86
C ALA A 65 -13.26 15.36 4.78
N TYR A 66 -11.93 15.41 4.79
CA TYR A 66 -11.07 14.24 4.91
C TYR A 66 -11.28 13.49 6.23
N ARG A 67 -11.36 14.20 7.37
CA ARG A 67 -11.61 13.54 8.66
C ARG A 67 -12.98 12.86 8.70
N LYS A 68 -14.01 13.49 8.13
CA LYS A 68 -15.34 12.89 7.95
C LYS A 68 -15.28 11.64 7.06
N LEU A 69 -14.56 11.71 5.94
CA LEU A 69 -14.36 10.55 5.05
C LEU A 69 -13.72 9.37 5.79
N VAL A 70 -12.67 9.61 6.58
CA VAL A 70 -12.01 8.56 7.38
C VAL A 70 -13.01 7.87 8.31
N ALA A 71 -13.86 8.63 9.01
CA ALA A 71 -14.89 8.07 9.89
C ALA A 71 -15.89 7.20 9.09
N VAL A 72 -16.41 7.72 7.97
CA VAL A 72 -17.36 6.99 7.11
C VAL A 72 -16.77 5.68 6.60
N LEU A 73 -15.52 5.69 6.13
CA LEU A 73 -14.84 4.48 5.65
C LEU A 73 -14.56 3.48 6.76
N TYR A 74 -14.26 3.96 7.97
CA TYR A 74 -14.03 3.08 9.14
C TYR A 74 -15.31 2.35 9.56
N GLU A 75 -16.44 3.04 9.57
CA GLU A 75 -17.75 2.49 9.96
C GLU A 75 -18.30 1.52 8.90
N ASN A 76 -18.00 1.75 7.61
CA ASN A 76 -18.57 1.00 6.50
C ASN A 76 -17.51 0.15 5.77
N LYS A 77 -17.27 -1.07 6.29
CA LYS A 77 -16.20 -1.97 5.82
C LYS A 77 -16.33 -2.48 4.37
N THR A 78 -17.48 -2.31 3.74
CA THR A 78 -17.76 -2.79 2.37
C THR A 78 -18.12 -1.65 1.43
N LEU A 79 -18.04 -0.38 1.87
CA LEU A 79 -18.44 0.79 1.08
C LEU A 79 -17.69 0.88 -0.25
N LEU A 80 -16.44 0.42 -0.29
CA LEU A 80 -15.57 0.43 -1.45
C LEU A 80 -15.31 -0.98 -2.00
N ALA A 81 -16.17 -1.96 -1.70
CA ALA A 81 -16.05 -3.31 -2.24
C ALA A 81 -16.04 -3.29 -3.78
N GLY A 82 -15.05 -3.93 -4.38
CA GLY A 82 -14.88 -3.98 -5.84
C GLY A 82 -14.46 -2.65 -6.49
N VAL A 83 -14.12 -1.62 -5.70
CA VAL A 83 -13.70 -0.30 -6.20
C VAL A 83 -12.19 -0.24 -6.37
N ARG A 84 -11.73 0.29 -7.50
CA ARG A 84 -10.31 0.61 -7.75
C ARG A 84 -9.99 2.02 -7.27
N GLY A 85 -9.09 2.17 -6.32
CA GLY A 85 -8.73 3.44 -5.71
C GLY A 85 -7.46 4.06 -6.29
N GLY A 86 -7.46 5.38 -6.42
CA GLY A 86 -6.25 6.19 -6.55
C GLY A 86 -6.37 7.45 -5.69
N ILE A 87 -5.24 8.05 -5.35
CA ILE A 87 -5.16 9.16 -4.41
C ILE A 87 -4.39 10.31 -5.05
N LEU A 88 -5.02 11.49 -5.08
CA LEU A 88 -4.39 12.77 -5.35
C LEU A 88 -4.44 13.62 -4.09
N VAL A 89 -3.30 13.76 -3.40
CA VAL A 89 -3.18 14.67 -2.24
C VAL A 89 -2.25 15.81 -2.61
N ASP A 90 -2.63 17.03 -2.27
CA ASP A 90 -1.84 18.22 -2.51
C ASP A 90 -1.92 19.13 -1.27
N GLY A 91 -0.85 19.85 -0.95
CA GLY A 91 -0.78 20.76 0.19
C GLY A 91 0.07 22.00 -0.05
N PRO A 92 -0.12 23.07 0.74
CA PRO A 92 0.63 24.31 0.62
C PRO A 92 2.05 24.20 1.21
N ASP A 93 2.30 23.18 2.04
CA ASP A 93 3.54 22.94 2.77
C ASP A 93 4.30 21.71 2.24
N GLU A 94 5.51 21.47 2.75
CA GLU A 94 6.30 20.25 2.45
C GLU A 94 5.95 19.05 3.34
N LEU A 95 5.05 19.23 4.31
CA LEU A 95 4.67 18.21 5.28
C LEU A 95 3.24 17.69 5.00
N PHE A 96 2.91 16.59 5.69
CA PHE A 96 1.57 15.99 5.80
C PHE A 96 1.00 15.28 4.57
N THR A 97 1.33 15.67 3.35
CA THR A 97 0.76 15.07 2.13
C THR A 97 0.94 13.54 2.06
N LYS A 98 2.15 13.02 2.32
CA LYS A 98 2.40 11.55 2.41
C LYS A 98 1.75 10.89 3.62
N LYS A 99 1.56 11.62 4.72
CA LYS A 99 0.91 11.12 5.95
C LYS A 99 -0.58 10.93 5.70
N THR A 100 -1.26 11.93 5.15
CA THR A 100 -2.67 11.84 4.74
C THR A 100 -2.87 10.72 3.73
N ALA A 101 -1.98 10.60 2.73
CA ALA A 101 -2.12 9.59 1.70
C ALA A 101 -2.03 8.15 2.23
N ARG A 102 -1.11 7.86 3.18
CA ARG A 102 -0.97 6.49 3.73
C ARG A 102 -2.14 6.10 4.63
N GLU A 103 -2.66 7.04 5.42
CA GLU A 103 -3.83 6.82 6.29
C GLU A 103 -5.06 6.55 5.41
N LEU A 104 -5.28 7.36 4.37
CA LEU A 104 -6.36 7.13 3.41
C LEU A 104 -6.22 5.78 2.70
N LEU A 105 -5.01 5.43 2.25
CA LEU A 105 -4.74 4.14 1.59
C LEU A 105 -5.15 2.97 2.48
N PHE A 106 -4.76 3.01 3.76
CA PHE A 106 -5.08 1.96 4.72
C PHE A 106 -6.58 1.90 5.01
N ILE A 107 -7.21 3.03 5.32
CA ILE A 107 -8.63 3.06 5.71
C ILE A 107 -9.57 2.70 4.56
N ALA A 108 -9.30 3.21 3.34
CA ALA A 108 -10.08 2.89 2.16
C ALA A 108 -9.94 1.40 1.79
N ASN A 109 -8.74 0.83 1.96
CA ASN A 109 -8.53 -0.60 1.75
C ASN A 109 -9.31 -1.46 2.75
N ARG A 110 -9.39 -1.04 4.02
CA ARG A 110 -10.24 -1.67 5.04
C ARG A 110 -11.73 -1.53 4.76
N ALA A 111 -12.12 -0.60 3.90
CA ALA A 111 -13.48 -0.45 3.38
C ALA A 111 -13.73 -1.27 2.09
N GLY A 112 -12.78 -2.11 1.67
CA GLY A 112 -12.91 -3.00 0.51
C GLY A 112 -12.22 -2.52 -0.78
N CYS A 113 -11.54 -1.37 -0.75
CA CYS A 113 -10.93 -0.78 -1.93
C CYS A 113 -9.66 -1.53 -2.38
N ILE A 114 -9.55 -1.78 -3.69
CA ILE A 114 -8.36 -2.30 -4.34
C ILE A 114 -7.49 -1.13 -4.79
N PHE A 115 -6.20 -1.14 -4.48
CA PHE A 115 -5.27 -0.16 -5.04
C PHE A 115 -4.27 -0.83 -5.99
N PRO A 116 -4.15 -0.35 -7.24
CA PRO A 116 -3.03 -0.75 -8.09
C PRO A 116 -1.72 -0.25 -7.47
N GLY A 117 -0.60 -0.83 -7.90
CA GLY A 117 0.71 -0.34 -7.49
C GLY A 117 0.93 1.13 -7.82
N THR A 118 1.65 1.84 -6.95
CA THR A 118 1.92 3.29 -7.06
C THR A 118 0.65 4.12 -7.39
N PRO A 119 -0.40 4.07 -6.54
CA PRO A 119 -1.70 4.70 -6.78
C PRO A 119 -1.78 6.16 -6.30
N LEU A 120 -0.65 6.81 -6.02
CA LEU A 120 -0.58 8.12 -5.38
C LEU A 120 0.10 9.15 -6.29
N VAL A 121 -0.55 10.30 -6.44
CA VAL A 121 0.09 11.56 -6.83
C VAL A 121 0.04 12.51 -5.65
N GLU A 122 1.21 12.99 -5.25
CA GLU A 122 1.37 13.87 -4.09
C GLU A 122 1.98 15.19 -4.55
N GLY A 123 1.35 16.33 -4.28
CA GLY A 123 1.91 17.66 -4.57
C GLY A 123 2.31 18.38 -3.29
N THR A 124 3.61 18.47 -2.99
CA THR A 124 4.07 19.34 -1.88
C THR A 124 4.01 20.81 -2.29
N GLY A 125 4.07 21.74 -1.33
CA GLY A 125 3.96 23.19 -1.57
C GLY A 125 4.78 23.69 -2.75
N SER A 126 6.09 23.41 -2.73
CA SER A 126 7.05 23.78 -3.76
C SER A 126 7.10 22.83 -4.97
N LEU A 127 6.37 21.72 -4.92
CA LEU A 127 6.48 20.58 -5.84
C LEU A 127 7.91 20.04 -5.97
N TYR A 128 8.75 20.20 -4.93
CA TYR A 128 10.13 19.72 -4.97
C TYR A 128 10.22 18.21 -5.24
N ASN A 129 9.25 17.45 -4.75
CA ASN A 129 9.12 16.02 -5.02
C ASN A 129 8.97 15.65 -6.52
N PHE A 130 8.65 16.61 -7.40
CA PHE A 130 8.63 16.41 -8.86
C PHE A 130 9.95 16.72 -9.56
N THR A 131 10.99 17.17 -8.86
CA THR A 131 12.27 17.59 -9.47
C THR A 131 12.87 16.53 -10.40
N VAL A 132 12.93 15.27 -9.96
CA VAL A 132 13.49 14.18 -10.78
C VAL A 132 12.62 13.88 -12.00
N ARG A 133 11.28 13.80 -11.84
CA ARG A 133 10.34 13.55 -12.95
C ARG A 133 10.36 14.68 -13.97
N ALA A 134 10.40 15.92 -13.51
CA ALA A 134 10.51 17.12 -14.32
C ALA A 134 11.80 17.12 -15.17
N ARG A 135 12.94 16.79 -14.56
CA ARG A 135 14.22 16.65 -15.28
C ARG A 135 14.16 15.55 -16.34
N ILE A 136 13.64 14.36 -16.01
CA ILE A 136 13.53 13.23 -16.94
C ILE A 136 12.65 13.59 -18.13
N ARG A 137 11.49 14.23 -17.88
CA ARG A 137 10.53 14.61 -18.93
C ARG A 137 10.88 15.95 -19.61
N LYS A 138 11.91 16.66 -19.17
CA LYS A 138 12.33 17.98 -19.67
C LYS A 138 11.19 19.02 -19.63
N VAL A 139 10.43 19.03 -18.55
CA VAL A 139 9.30 19.94 -18.30
C VAL A 139 9.44 20.62 -16.93
N SER A 140 8.61 21.60 -16.64
CA SER A 140 8.54 22.21 -15.31
C SER A 140 8.03 21.22 -14.24
N LYS A 141 8.28 21.51 -12.96
CA LYS A 141 7.72 20.71 -11.83
C LYS A 141 6.19 20.66 -11.87
N LYS A 142 5.55 21.77 -12.25
CA LYS A 142 4.10 21.88 -12.38
C LYS A 142 3.57 20.99 -13.51
N GLU A 143 4.20 21.02 -14.68
CA GLU A 143 3.84 20.14 -15.79
C GLU A 143 4.08 18.66 -15.44
N ALA A 144 5.18 18.34 -14.76
CA ALA A 144 5.44 16.97 -14.29
C ALA A 144 4.38 16.47 -13.29
N TYR A 145 3.87 17.36 -12.42
CA TYR A 145 2.73 17.08 -11.55
C TYR A 145 1.46 16.81 -12.34
N ILE A 146 1.11 17.67 -13.30
CA ILE A 146 -0.09 17.49 -14.13
C ILE A 146 -0.02 16.17 -14.90
N LEU A 147 1.11 15.88 -15.55
CA LEU A 147 1.32 14.62 -16.26
C LEU A 147 1.25 13.41 -15.32
N ALA A 148 1.66 13.55 -14.05
CA ALA A 148 1.50 12.48 -13.07
C ALA A 148 0.04 12.19 -12.73
N VAL A 149 -0.81 13.23 -12.66
CA VAL A 149 -2.26 13.07 -12.49
C VAL A 149 -2.86 12.38 -13.71
N CYS A 150 -2.44 12.75 -14.94
CA CYS A 150 -2.85 12.05 -16.15
C CYS A 150 -2.45 10.56 -16.10
N ASP A 151 -1.20 10.25 -15.78
CA ASP A 151 -0.71 8.86 -15.66
C ASP A 151 -1.54 8.06 -14.64
N LEU A 152 -1.95 8.68 -13.52
CA LEU A 152 -2.78 8.04 -12.50
C LEU A 152 -4.19 7.76 -13.01
N VAL A 153 -4.84 8.72 -13.68
CA VAL A 153 -6.19 8.52 -14.25
C VAL A 153 -6.19 7.43 -15.30
N GLU A 154 -5.18 7.37 -16.16
CA GLU A 154 -5.03 6.29 -17.14
C GLU A 154 -4.85 4.93 -16.45
N LYS A 155 -3.98 4.85 -15.43
CA LYS A 155 -3.78 3.63 -14.64
C LYS A 155 -5.09 3.12 -14.01
N LEU A 156 -5.90 4.03 -13.44
CA LEU A 156 -7.19 3.67 -12.83
C LEU A 156 -8.23 3.20 -13.85
N SER A 157 -8.13 3.70 -15.08
CA SER A 157 -9.02 3.32 -16.18
C SER A 157 -8.65 1.96 -16.78
N GLY A 158 -7.37 1.60 -16.73
CA GLY A 158 -6.84 0.33 -17.21
C GLY A 158 -7.29 -0.89 -16.38
N PRO A 159 -7.18 -2.11 -16.94
CA PRO A 159 -7.53 -3.34 -16.25
C PRO A 159 -6.58 -3.62 -15.08
N LEU A 160 -7.08 -4.27 -14.04
CA LEU A 160 -6.22 -4.83 -13.00
C LEU A 160 -5.60 -6.14 -13.47
N PRO A 161 -4.40 -6.51 -12.97
CA PRO A 161 -3.85 -7.84 -13.15
C PRO A 161 -4.84 -8.91 -12.70
N GLN A 162 -5.08 -9.90 -13.55
CA GLN A 162 -5.98 -11.02 -13.21
C GLN A 162 -5.45 -11.78 -11.99
N GLN A 163 -6.37 -12.46 -11.30
CA GLN A 163 -5.99 -13.35 -10.22
C GLN A 163 -5.38 -14.63 -10.80
N PRO A 164 -4.20 -15.06 -10.33
CA PRO A 164 -3.62 -16.32 -10.77
C PRO A 164 -4.47 -17.48 -10.25
N GLU A 165 -4.54 -18.57 -11.02
CA GLU A 165 -5.23 -19.79 -10.61
C GLU A 165 -4.58 -20.42 -9.37
N THR A 166 -3.25 -20.41 -9.32
CA THR A 166 -2.46 -20.86 -8.16
C THR A 166 -1.83 -19.67 -7.45
N THR A 167 -2.10 -19.52 -6.16
CA THR A 167 -1.43 -18.53 -5.32
C THR A 167 -0.06 -19.06 -4.90
N ARG A 168 1.01 -18.46 -5.42
CA ARG A 168 2.39 -18.70 -4.95
C ARG A 168 2.69 -17.64 -3.90
N LEU A 169 2.39 -17.99 -2.65
CA LEU A 169 2.52 -17.11 -1.50
C LEU A 169 3.93 -17.20 -0.92
N LEU A 170 4.65 -16.09 -0.95
CA LEU A 170 5.85 -15.90 -0.14
C LEU A 170 5.46 -15.27 1.19
N VAL A 171 5.84 -15.90 2.30
CA VAL A 171 5.70 -15.35 3.64
C VAL A 171 7.07 -14.91 4.15
N VAL A 172 7.20 -13.65 4.55
CA VAL A 172 8.44 -13.10 5.11
C VAL A 172 8.19 -12.61 6.53
N HIS A 173 9.03 -13.04 7.47
CA HIS A 173 8.95 -12.63 8.86
C HIS A 173 10.33 -12.44 9.49
N ALA A 174 10.39 -11.74 10.62
CA ALA A 174 11.59 -11.58 11.44
C ALA A 174 11.27 -11.89 12.90
N SER A 175 10.76 -13.09 13.15
CA SER A 175 10.20 -13.50 14.45
C SER A 175 10.56 -14.95 14.76
N ARG A 176 10.62 -15.28 16.05
CA ARG A 176 10.84 -16.65 16.52
C ARG A 176 9.50 -17.32 16.80
N HIS A 177 9.33 -18.55 16.32
CA HIS A 177 8.09 -19.33 16.46
C HIS A 177 7.68 -19.59 17.92
N SER A 178 8.64 -19.73 18.84
CA SER A 178 8.36 -20.07 20.23
C SER A 178 7.61 -18.99 21.02
N THR A 179 7.68 -17.73 20.60
CA THR A 179 7.15 -16.59 21.38
C THR A 179 6.28 -15.61 20.58
N SER A 180 6.27 -15.69 19.24
CA SER A 180 5.63 -14.66 18.41
C SER A 180 4.12 -14.88 18.25
N ASN A 181 3.33 -13.95 18.78
CA ASN A 181 1.89 -13.88 18.50
C ASN A 181 1.59 -13.69 17.00
N THR A 182 2.43 -12.96 16.27
CA THR A 182 2.27 -12.78 14.82
C THR A 182 2.46 -14.08 14.06
N LEU A 183 3.42 -14.92 14.46
CA LEU A 183 3.59 -16.24 13.84
C LEU A 183 2.50 -17.23 14.25
N LEU A 184 2.01 -17.17 15.49
CA LEU A 184 0.84 -17.95 15.88
C LEU A 184 -0.40 -17.59 15.05
N LEU A 185 -0.60 -16.30 14.77
CA LEU A 185 -1.65 -15.84 13.87
C LEU A 185 -1.43 -16.35 12.43
N TRP A 186 -0.20 -16.30 11.94
CA TRP A 186 0.15 -16.88 10.65
C TRP A 186 -0.20 -18.37 10.57
N GLU A 187 0.13 -19.16 11.60
CA GLU A 187 -0.21 -20.58 11.65
C GLU A 187 -1.72 -20.84 11.60
N MET A 188 -2.55 -19.98 12.20
CA MET A 188 -4.02 -20.07 12.06
C MET A 188 -4.45 -19.79 10.62
N VAL A 189 -3.91 -18.75 9.99
CA VAL A 189 -4.21 -18.40 8.59
C VAL A 189 -3.80 -19.56 7.67
N LYS A 190 -2.58 -20.07 7.84
CA LYS A 190 -1.99 -21.16 7.04
C LYS A 190 -2.83 -22.43 7.06
N LYS A 191 -3.41 -22.78 8.21
CA LYS A 191 -4.33 -23.94 8.35
C LYS A 191 -5.62 -23.82 7.52
N ASN A 192 -6.02 -22.60 7.16
CA ASN A 192 -7.23 -22.33 6.39
C ASN A 192 -6.96 -22.16 4.89
N LEU A 193 -5.69 -22.20 4.45
CA LEU A 193 -5.34 -22.17 3.03
C LEU A 193 -5.66 -23.51 2.37
N THR A 194 -6.13 -23.46 1.13
CA THR A 194 -6.45 -24.65 0.33
C THR A 194 -5.25 -25.11 -0.51
N ALA A 195 -5.40 -26.26 -1.17
CA ALA A 195 -4.39 -26.79 -2.10
C ALA A 195 -4.09 -25.88 -3.31
N ALA A 196 -4.91 -24.84 -3.55
CA ALA A 196 -4.65 -23.83 -4.57
C ALA A 196 -3.53 -22.84 -4.18
N THR A 197 -3.04 -22.90 -2.93
CA THR A 197 -1.98 -22.02 -2.42
C THR A 197 -0.70 -22.79 -2.15
N CYS A 198 0.38 -22.46 -2.85
CA CYS A 198 1.73 -22.92 -2.58
C CYS A 198 2.46 -21.91 -1.70
N VAL A 199 2.88 -22.33 -0.51
CA VAL A 199 3.52 -21.47 0.50
C VAL A 199 5.03 -21.69 0.50
N GLU A 200 5.79 -20.60 0.34
CA GLU A 200 7.22 -20.53 0.64
C GLU A 200 7.40 -19.56 1.82
N GLU A 201 8.05 -20.00 2.90
CA GLU A 201 8.24 -19.20 4.12
C GLU A 201 9.73 -18.88 4.31
N ILE A 202 10.06 -17.61 4.52
CA ILE A 202 11.42 -17.12 4.76
C ILE A 202 11.47 -16.33 6.06
N SER A 203 12.32 -16.79 6.98
CA SER A 203 12.71 -16.05 8.17
C SER A 203 13.94 -15.19 7.85
N LEU A 204 13.79 -13.88 8.03
CA LEU A 204 14.90 -12.92 7.94
C LEU A 204 15.94 -13.08 9.05
N LEU A 205 15.74 -14.03 9.98
CA LEU A 205 16.71 -14.40 11.01
C LEU A 205 17.63 -15.55 10.58
N ASP A 206 17.36 -16.20 9.45
CA ASP A 206 18.05 -17.43 9.03
C ASP A 206 19.39 -17.16 8.34
N GLY A 207 19.71 -15.90 8.07
CA GLY A 207 20.98 -15.51 7.47
C GLY A 207 21.36 -14.08 7.82
N GLU A 208 22.58 -13.71 7.43
CA GLU A 208 23.08 -12.36 7.67
C GLU A 208 22.26 -11.33 6.88
N LEU A 209 21.66 -10.39 7.61
CA LEU A 209 20.88 -9.30 7.05
C LEU A 209 21.43 -7.95 7.51
N ILE A 210 22.31 -7.39 6.68
CA ILE A 210 22.78 -6.01 6.83
C ILE A 210 21.76 -5.07 6.16
N ASP A 211 21.42 -3.96 6.82
CA ASP A 211 20.59 -2.89 6.26
C ASP A 211 21.36 -2.07 5.20
N CYS A 212 20.62 -1.44 4.29
CA CYS A 212 21.15 -0.54 3.29
C CYS A 212 21.79 0.70 3.95
N ARG A 213 23.09 0.90 3.69
CA ARG A 213 23.85 2.07 4.16
C ARG A 213 23.93 3.20 3.12
N GLY A 214 23.16 3.11 2.03
CA GLY A 214 23.13 4.12 0.97
C GLY A 214 24.32 4.05 0.01
N CYS A 215 24.44 2.97 -0.78
CA CYS A 215 25.38 2.92 -1.88
C CYS A 215 25.07 3.96 -2.98
N ALA A 216 26.08 4.31 -3.80
CA ALA A 216 25.91 5.23 -4.92
C ALA A 216 24.80 4.75 -5.89
N TYR A 217 24.10 5.69 -6.52
CA TYR A 217 22.95 5.39 -7.37
C TYR A 217 23.29 4.44 -8.50
N GLU A 218 24.41 4.68 -9.18
CA GLU A 218 24.92 3.88 -10.29
C GLU A 218 25.26 2.45 -9.84
N MET A 219 25.79 2.28 -8.63
CA MET A 219 26.04 0.96 -8.07
C MET A 219 24.75 0.22 -7.75
N CYS A 220 23.78 0.89 -7.12
CA CYS A 220 22.48 0.29 -6.84
C CYS A 220 21.79 -0.20 -8.12
N LEU A 221 21.89 0.60 -9.20
CA LEU A 221 21.36 0.25 -10.51
C LEU A 221 22.07 -0.99 -11.10
N HIS A 222 23.41 -0.98 -11.14
CA HIS A 222 24.22 -2.07 -11.69
C HIS A 222 23.92 -3.42 -11.04
N TYR A 223 23.89 -3.48 -9.70
CA TYR A 223 23.56 -4.71 -8.98
C TYR A 223 22.09 -5.11 -9.18
N GLY A 224 21.18 -4.14 -9.23
CA GLY A 224 19.75 -4.38 -9.45
C GLY A 224 19.46 -5.08 -10.79
N GLU A 225 20.13 -4.69 -11.87
CA GLU A 225 20.02 -5.33 -13.19
C GLU A 225 20.42 -6.82 -13.17
N GLN A 226 21.35 -7.17 -12.27
CA GLN A 226 21.80 -8.56 -12.07
C GLN A 226 21.00 -9.29 -10.99
N SER A 227 19.88 -8.71 -10.52
CA SER A 227 19.08 -9.27 -9.43
C SER A 227 19.89 -9.49 -8.15
N ALA A 228 20.82 -8.58 -7.89
CA ALA A 228 21.71 -8.60 -6.76
C ALA A 228 21.60 -7.30 -5.95
N CYS A 229 22.38 -7.21 -4.88
CA CYS A 229 22.51 -6.04 -4.05
C CYS A 229 23.96 -5.95 -3.59
N PHE A 230 24.54 -4.76 -3.55
CA PHE A 230 25.91 -4.54 -3.06
C PHE A 230 26.18 -5.21 -1.70
N TYR A 231 25.16 -5.28 -0.83
CA TYR A 231 25.27 -5.88 0.50
C TYR A 231 25.09 -7.41 0.54
N GLY A 232 24.84 -8.08 -0.60
CA GLY A 232 24.83 -9.56 -0.71
C GLY A 232 23.95 -10.31 0.30
N GLY A 233 24.39 -11.49 0.74
CA GLY A 233 23.80 -12.25 1.84
C GLY A 233 22.35 -12.68 1.61
N HIS A 234 21.63 -12.89 2.71
CA HIS A 234 20.34 -13.59 2.71
C HIS A 234 19.28 -12.95 1.80
N MET A 235 19.32 -11.63 1.61
CA MET A 235 18.44 -10.94 0.67
C MET A 235 18.62 -11.41 -0.78
N VAL A 236 19.87 -11.53 -1.23
CA VAL A 236 20.18 -11.88 -2.63
C VAL A 236 20.04 -13.39 -2.83
N GLU A 237 20.45 -14.17 -1.83
CA GLU A 237 20.52 -15.63 -1.92
C GLU A 237 19.13 -16.29 -1.82
N SER A 238 18.26 -15.79 -0.93
CA SER A 238 16.98 -16.44 -0.64
C SER A 238 15.79 -15.56 -1.02
N VAL A 239 15.80 -14.30 -0.57
CA VAL A 239 14.63 -13.43 -0.66
C VAL A 239 14.33 -13.00 -2.11
N TYR A 240 15.32 -12.51 -2.85
CA TYR A 240 15.13 -12.04 -4.23
C TYR A 240 14.64 -13.15 -5.17
N PRO A 241 15.24 -14.36 -5.17
CA PRO A 241 14.72 -15.48 -5.96
C PRO A 241 13.27 -15.83 -5.61
N ALA A 242 12.93 -15.86 -4.31
CA ALA A 242 11.56 -16.15 -3.87
C ALA A 242 10.57 -15.06 -4.32
N LEU A 243 10.96 -13.79 -4.21
CA LEU A 243 10.14 -12.66 -4.68
C LEU A 243 9.87 -12.74 -6.18
N LYS A 244 10.84 -13.14 -7.00
CA LYS A 244 10.64 -13.30 -8.45
C LYS A 244 9.62 -14.39 -8.77
N ARG A 245 9.64 -15.50 -8.03
CA ARG A 245 8.74 -16.64 -8.24
C ARG A 245 7.32 -16.42 -7.71
N CYS A 246 7.17 -15.67 -6.61
CA CYS A 246 5.87 -15.48 -5.97
C CYS A 246 4.92 -14.59 -6.79
N ASN A 247 3.62 -14.72 -6.53
CA ASN A 247 2.60 -13.79 -7.03
C ASN A 247 1.79 -13.12 -5.90
N ALA A 248 1.98 -13.59 -4.66
CA ALA A 248 1.50 -12.96 -3.45
C ALA A 248 2.64 -12.92 -2.41
N LEU A 249 2.67 -11.85 -1.61
CA LEU A 249 3.61 -11.64 -0.53
C LEU A 249 2.80 -11.36 0.75
N LEU A 250 3.03 -12.12 1.81
CA LEU A 250 2.53 -11.84 3.14
C LEU A 250 3.68 -11.45 4.06
N LEU A 251 3.55 -10.31 4.71
CA LEU A 251 4.52 -9.82 5.70
C LEU A 251 3.96 -10.02 7.10
N ALA A 252 4.64 -10.82 7.92
CA ALA A 252 4.30 -10.99 9.32
C ALA A 252 5.18 -10.07 10.18
N CYS A 253 4.59 -8.98 10.64
CA CYS A 253 5.25 -7.87 11.31
C CYS A 253 4.70 -7.68 12.73
N PRO A 254 5.41 -8.07 13.79
CA PRO A 254 5.14 -7.48 15.11
C PRO A 254 5.38 -5.96 15.09
N ASN A 255 4.69 -5.23 15.95
CA ASN A 255 4.95 -3.81 16.18
C ASN A 255 6.10 -3.64 17.19
N TYR A 256 7.17 -2.97 16.77
CA TYR A 256 8.25 -2.50 17.64
C TYR A 256 8.31 -0.98 17.63
N ASN A 257 7.82 -0.34 18.71
CA ASN A 257 7.81 1.12 18.88
C ASN A 257 7.14 1.88 17.72
N ASP A 258 5.92 1.46 17.37
CA ASP A 258 5.12 1.99 16.26
C ASP A 258 5.80 1.86 14.90
N ALA A 259 6.65 0.84 14.74
CA ALA A 259 7.38 0.57 13.52
C ALA A 259 7.53 -0.93 13.24
N VAL A 260 7.84 -1.24 11.98
CA VAL A 260 8.35 -2.56 11.62
C VAL A 260 9.71 -2.80 12.27
N GLY A 261 10.02 -4.07 12.59
CA GLY A 261 11.33 -4.44 13.16
C GLY A 261 12.51 -4.15 12.21
N ALA A 262 13.71 -4.01 12.77
CA ALA A 262 14.92 -3.64 12.03
C ALA A 262 15.20 -4.52 10.80
N ASN A 263 15.01 -5.85 10.92
CA ASN A 263 15.18 -6.76 9.79
C ASN A 263 14.15 -6.54 8.68
N MET A 264 12.91 -6.22 9.03
CA MET A 264 11.89 -5.89 8.03
C MET A 264 12.17 -4.54 7.36
N ALA A 265 12.67 -3.55 8.12
CA ALA A 265 13.17 -2.30 7.55
C ALA A 265 14.34 -2.55 6.58
N ALA A 266 15.29 -3.42 6.94
CA ALA A 266 16.39 -3.82 6.06
C ALA A 266 15.91 -4.51 4.79
N PHE A 267 14.94 -5.41 4.90
CA PHE A 267 14.25 -6.01 3.76
C PHE A 267 13.69 -4.92 2.84
N PHE A 268 12.87 -4.00 3.36
CA PHE A 268 12.27 -2.90 2.60
C PHE A 268 13.28 -2.00 1.88
N ASN A 269 14.31 -1.56 2.60
CA ASN A 269 15.31 -0.65 2.07
C ASN A 269 16.06 -1.28 0.89
N ARG A 270 16.34 -2.58 1.00
CA ARG A 270 17.13 -3.32 0.01
C ARG A 270 16.34 -3.70 -1.23
N LEU A 271 15.02 -3.89 -1.14
CA LEU A 271 14.16 -4.15 -2.31
C LEU A 271 14.30 -3.13 -3.45
N THR A 272 14.76 -1.91 -3.16
CA THR A 272 14.97 -0.88 -4.17
C THR A 272 15.91 -1.34 -5.30
N ALA A 273 16.90 -2.19 -5.02
CA ALA A 273 17.77 -2.73 -6.06
C ALA A 273 16.98 -3.61 -7.06
N LEU A 274 16.21 -4.57 -6.54
CA LEU A 274 15.43 -5.50 -7.36
C LEU A 274 14.23 -4.83 -8.07
N PHE A 275 13.51 -3.96 -7.36
CA PHE A 275 12.33 -3.28 -7.88
C PHE A 275 12.58 -2.55 -9.20
N ARG A 276 13.78 -1.99 -9.38
CA ARG A 276 14.11 -1.20 -10.58
C ARG A 276 14.20 -2.04 -11.84
N SER A 277 14.66 -3.29 -11.73
CA SER A 277 14.73 -4.23 -12.85
C SER A 277 13.45 -5.06 -13.02
N GLU A 278 12.62 -5.13 -11.98
CA GLU A 278 11.43 -5.98 -11.92
C GLU A 278 10.12 -5.17 -11.74
N TYR A 279 10.07 -3.93 -12.26
CA TYR A 279 8.97 -2.97 -12.01
C TYR A 279 7.57 -3.55 -12.30
N ASP A 280 7.40 -4.17 -13.47
CA ASP A 280 6.12 -4.78 -13.90
C ASP A 280 5.81 -6.06 -13.14
N ASN A 281 6.85 -6.83 -12.79
CA ASN A 281 6.71 -8.04 -11.98
C ASN A 281 6.20 -7.70 -10.58
N PHE A 282 6.65 -6.59 -9.98
CA PHE A 282 6.16 -6.08 -8.70
C PHE A 282 4.70 -5.57 -8.82
N ALA A 283 4.36 -4.90 -9.93
CA ALA A 283 3.00 -4.43 -10.23
C ALA A 283 1.94 -5.55 -10.20
N ALA A 284 2.33 -6.74 -10.65
CA ALA A 284 1.45 -7.90 -10.72
C ALA A 284 1.29 -8.65 -9.37
N LYS A 285 2.08 -8.33 -8.35
CA LYS A 285 2.08 -9.04 -7.05
C LYS A 285 1.07 -8.44 -6.09
N ARG A 286 0.42 -9.32 -5.33
CA ARG A 286 -0.52 -8.99 -4.26
C ARG A 286 0.21 -8.91 -2.92
N LEU A 287 0.00 -7.83 -2.17
CA LEU A 287 0.54 -7.67 -0.83
C LEU A 287 -0.51 -8.00 0.23
N TYR A 288 -0.11 -8.74 1.25
CA TYR A 288 -0.87 -8.99 2.48
C TYR A 288 0.02 -8.74 3.71
N ALA A 289 -0.59 -8.52 4.87
CA ALA A 289 0.13 -8.30 6.11
C ALA A 289 -0.61 -8.91 7.31
N LEU A 290 0.17 -9.44 8.25
CA LEU A 290 -0.26 -9.75 9.60
C LEU A 290 0.49 -8.82 10.54
N VAL A 291 -0.24 -8.00 11.28
CA VAL A 291 0.33 -7.08 12.26
C VAL A 291 -0.22 -7.40 13.63
N VAL A 292 0.67 -7.69 14.58
CA VAL A 292 0.28 -7.85 15.98
C VAL A 292 1.04 -6.86 16.83
N SER A 293 0.29 -6.01 17.52
CA SER A 293 0.82 -5.05 18.49
C SER A 293 0.76 -5.60 19.91
N GLY A 294 1.75 -5.27 20.74
CA GLY A 294 1.65 -5.55 22.17
C GLY A 294 0.64 -4.64 22.88
N TYR A 295 0.45 -3.41 22.39
CA TYR A 295 -0.43 -2.41 23.02
C TYR A 295 -1.30 -1.71 21.97
N SER A 296 -0.76 -0.72 21.24
CA SER A 296 -1.44 0.07 20.22
C SER A 296 -0.59 0.18 18.94
N GLY A 297 -0.99 1.01 17.98
CA GLY A 297 -0.18 1.39 16.82
C GLY A 297 -0.05 0.35 15.71
N GLY A 298 -0.88 -0.69 15.71
CA GLY A 298 -0.85 -1.72 14.66
C GLY A 298 -1.25 -1.16 13.27
N ASP A 299 -2.12 -0.17 13.26
CA ASP A 299 -2.47 0.65 12.10
C ASP A 299 -1.25 1.40 11.54
N ILE A 300 -0.42 2.01 12.40
CA ILE A 300 0.80 2.71 11.97
C ILE A 300 1.75 1.75 11.24
N VAL A 301 1.91 0.53 11.75
CA VAL A 301 2.76 -0.50 11.11
C VAL A 301 2.15 -0.98 9.79
N ALA A 302 0.83 -1.18 9.72
CA ALA A 302 0.15 -1.52 8.48
C ALA A 302 0.28 -0.41 7.42
N GLU A 303 0.15 0.86 7.81
CA GLU A 303 0.39 2.02 6.96
C GLU A 303 1.84 2.09 6.46
N GLN A 304 2.83 1.75 7.29
CA GLN A 304 4.23 1.67 6.87
C GLN A 304 4.43 0.60 5.80
N ILE A 305 3.82 -0.58 5.97
CA ILE A 305 3.85 -1.67 4.99
C ILE A 305 3.21 -1.21 3.67
N ALA A 306 1.99 -0.67 3.72
CA ALA A 306 1.28 -0.22 2.52
C ALA A 306 2.02 0.91 1.80
N SER A 307 2.51 1.90 2.55
CA SER A 307 3.29 3.02 2.00
C SER A 307 4.57 2.53 1.32
N THR A 308 5.28 1.59 1.95
CA THR A 308 6.55 1.10 1.41
C THR A 308 6.33 0.21 0.19
N MET A 309 5.42 -0.75 0.29
CA MET A 309 5.27 -1.79 -0.72
C MET A 309 4.35 -1.35 -1.87
N CYS A 310 3.20 -0.76 -1.58
CA CYS A 310 2.27 -0.30 -2.61
C CYS A 310 2.67 1.06 -3.19
N LEU A 311 2.85 2.09 -2.34
CA LEU A 311 3.13 3.44 -2.85
C LEU A 311 4.54 3.60 -3.43
N ASN A 312 5.55 2.90 -2.90
CA ASN A 312 6.95 3.09 -3.31
C ASN A 312 7.55 1.91 -4.09
N LYS A 313 6.98 0.70 -3.99
CA LYS A 313 7.49 -0.51 -4.66
C LYS A 313 6.46 -1.16 -5.59
N ASN A 314 5.36 -0.45 -5.88
CA ASN A 314 4.41 -0.83 -6.92
C ASN A 314 3.65 -2.13 -6.69
N PHE A 315 3.64 -2.72 -5.49
CA PHE A 315 2.78 -3.88 -5.21
C PHE A 315 1.31 -3.48 -5.29
N MET A 316 0.46 -4.35 -5.83
CA MET A 316 -0.98 -4.19 -5.72
C MET A 316 -1.43 -4.43 -4.28
N LEU A 317 -2.34 -3.61 -3.78
CA LEU A 317 -2.98 -3.75 -2.47
C LEU A 317 -4.40 -4.31 -2.68
N PRO A 318 -4.63 -5.63 -2.47
CA PRO A 318 -5.96 -6.21 -2.55
C PRO A 318 -6.83 -5.74 -1.38
N PRO A 319 -8.17 -5.85 -1.45
CA PRO A 319 -9.06 -5.50 -0.36
C PRO A 319 -8.65 -6.20 0.93
N TYR A 320 -8.76 -5.49 2.05
CA TYR A 320 -8.48 -6.05 3.38
C TYR A 320 -7.07 -6.63 3.51
N PHE A 321 -6.06 -5.97 2.94
CA PHE A 321 -4.70 -6.51 2.81
C PHE A 321 -4.06 -6.86 4.16
N ALA A 322 -4.44 -6.17 5.24
CA ALA A 322 -3.86 -6.34 6.56
C ALA A 322 -4.88 -6.87 7.58
N LEU A 323 -4.48 -7.90 8.34
CA LEU A 323 -5.11 -8.28 9.59
C LEU A 323 -4.28 -7.71 10.74
N VAL A 324 -4.88 -6.82 11.52
CA VAL A 324 -4.24 -6.08 12.61
C VAL A 324 -4.91 -6.45 13.92
N GLU A 325 -4.13 -6.95 14.88
CA GLU A 325 -4.59 -7.37 16.21
C GLU A 325 -3.68 -6.85 17.32
N THR A 326 -4.17 -6.89 18.55
CA THR A 326 -3.40 -6.55 19.75
C THR A 326 -3.31 -7.76 20.68
N ALA A 327 -2.09 -8.19 20.96
CA ALA A 327 -1.77 -9.31 21.85
C ALA A 327 -0.34 -9.15 22.43
N HIS A 328 -0.23 -8.90 23.73
CA HIS A 328 1.05 -8.67 24.41
C HIS A 328 1.73 -9.98 24.83
N GLU A 329 1.10 -10.71 25.77
CA GLU A 329 1.67 -11.91 26.35
C GLU A 329 1.83 -13.01 25.29
N PRO A 330 2.88 -13.86 25.35
CA PRO A 330 3.00 -14.99 24.45
C PRO A 330 1.71 -15.83 24.42
N LYS A 331 1.23 -16.15 23.23
CA LYS A 331 -0.03 -16.89 22.97
C LYS A 331 -1.31 -16.13 23.32
N SER A 332 -1.27 -14.88 23.79
CA SER A 332 -2.50 -14.11 24.05
C SER A 332 -3.32 -13.84 22.79
N ILE A 333 -2.72 -13.94 21.59
CA ILE A 333 -3.44 -13.86 20.31
C ILE A 333 -4.54 -14.92 20.18
N LEU A 334 -4.39 -16.08 20.85
CA LEU A 334 -5.40 -17.14 20.85
C LEU A 334 -6.71 -16.71 21.54
N ALA A 335 -6.64 -15.71 22.43
CA ALA A 335 -7.78 -15.20 23.17
C ALA A 335 -8.44 -13.97 22.50
N CYS A 336 -7.87 -13.47 21.40
CA CYS A 336 -8.46 -12.34 20.67
C CYS A 336 -9.83 -12.72 20.11
N GLU A 337 -10.77 -11.77 20.18
CA GLU A 337 -12.15 -12.02 19.77
C GLU A 337 -12.21 -12.48 18.31
N LYS A 338 -12.86 -13.64 18.09
CA LYS A 338 -13.10 -14.25 16.77
C LYS A 338 -11.82 -14.45 15.95
N ILE A 339 -10.66 -14.65 16.61
CA ILE A 339 -9.38 -14.71 15.90
C ILE A 339 -9.32 -15.81 14.84
N GLU A 340 -9.91 -16.99 15.11
CA GLU A 340 -9.98 -18.10 14.15
C GLU A 340 -10.82 -17.73 12.92
N GLU A 341 -11.92 -17.01 13.10
CA GLU A 341 -12.76 -16.51 12.00
C GLU A 341 -11.99 -15.47 11.17
N LYS A 342 -11.31 -14.53 11.83
CA LYS A 342 -10.48 -13.52 11.17
C LYS A 342 -9.32 -14.15 10.39
N ALA A 343 -8.69 -15.19 10.95
CA ALA A 343 -7.63 -15.94 10.28
C ALA A 343 -8.16 -16.68 9.04
N ARG A 344 -9.33 -17.32 9.14
CA ARG A 344 -10.02 -17.94 8.00
C ARG A 344 -10.38 -16.92 6.91
N LEU A 345 -10.86 -15.73 7.29
CA LEU A 345 -11.15 -14.65 6.33
C LEU A 345 -9.88 -14.16 5.64
N MET A 346 -8.77 -13.97 6.38
CA MET A 346 -7.49 -13.60 5.78
C MET A 346 -6.99 -14.68 4.79
N ALA A 347 -7.12 -15.97 5.11
CA ALA A 347 -6.81 -17.04 4.16
C ALA A 347 -7.65 -16.95 2.88
N SER A 348 -8.95 -16.68 3.01
CA SER A 348 -9.86 -16.41 1.89
C SER A 348 -9.40 -15.21 1.05
N HIS A 349 -8.97 -14.12 1.69
CA HIS A 349 -8.47 -12.92 1.00
C HIS A 349 -7.16 -13.19 0.24
N ILE A 350 -6.26 -14.00 0.80
CA ILE A 350 -5.02 -14.45 0.12
C ILE A 350 -5.35 -15.25 -1.13
N GLU A 351 -6.41 -16.06 -1.09
CA GLU A 351 -6.97 -16.77 -2.25
C GLU A 351 -7.91 -15.91 -3.11
N GLY A 352 -7.89 -14.59 -2.92
CA GLY A 352 -8.64 -13.58 -3.68
C GLY A 352 -10.16 -13.70 -3.61
N LYS A 353 -10.67 -14.37 -2.57
CA LYS A 353 -12.09 -14.42 -2.24
C LYS A 353 -12.37 -13.38 -1.16
N TYR A 354 -12.67 -12.15 -1.60
CA TYR A 354 -13.00 -11.02 -0.73
C TYR A 354 -14.50 -11.07 -0.38
N LYS A 355 -14.83 -11.31 0.88
CA LYS A 355 -16.22 -11.42 1.39
C LYS A 355 -16.42 -10.55 2.61
#